data_AF-A0A7Y3B5F6-F1
#
_entry.id   AF-A0A7Y3B5F6-F1
#
_cell.length_a   1.000
_cell.length_b   1.000
_cell.length_c   1.000
_cell.angle_alpha   90.00
_cell.angle_beta   90.00
_cell.angle_gamma   90.00
#
_symmetry.space_group_name_H-M   'P 1'
#
loop_
_entity.id
_entity.type
_entity.pdbx_description
1 polymer ?
#
loop_
_entity_poly.entity_id
_entity_poly.type
_entity_poly.pdbx_seq_one_letter_code
_entity_poly.pdbx_strand_id
1 'polypeptide(L)'
;PPRRFKVRTRSYLDSGVCSLEVKTRERRGITEKHRLPYAIEQRSSLDRRALEFIDGFDRIGPVSRRLEPTLTTRYERVTLLEPSSMSRVTIDTNLEVEAADGSALSLPEMAVVETKTSGPPCAIDHFLWSLHQRPTRISKYCTGLAALTPGLPANKWNRVLRTHFGWTPEPVHPFLGDDQLTLSQPPAWGHTFEACPSHR
;
A
#
# COMPACT_ATOMS: atom_id res chain seq x y z
N PRO A 1 -12.38 -15.24 9.48
CA PRO A 1 -11.49 -14.18 10.01
C PRO A 1 -10.84 -13.33 8.90
N PRO A 2 -10.67 -12.01 9.07
CA PRO A 2 -10.07 -11.17 8.04
C PRO A 2 -8.63 -11.66 7.72
N ARG A 3 -8.35 -11.90 6.43
CA ARG A 3 -7.11 -12.53 5.91
C ARG A 3 -5.95 -11.56 5.65
N ARG A 4 -6.12 -10.26 5.92
CA ARG A 4 -5.25 -9.22 5.36
C ARG A 4 -4.12 -8.86 6.31
N PHE A 5 -2.92 -8.76 5.76
CA PHE A 5 -1.73 -8.22 6.41
C PHE A 5 -1.02 -7.23 5.47
N LYS A 6 -0.08 -6.46 6.02
CA LYS A 6 0.85 -5.65 5.24
C LYS A 6 2.24 -5.76 5.86
N VAL A 7 3.23 -6.06 5.04
CA VAL A 7 4.66 -5.92 5.37
C VAL A 7 5.18 -4.73 4.58
N ARG A 8 6.01 -3.89 5.20
CA ARG A 8 6.70 -2.80 4.50
C ARG A 8 7.99 -2.44 5.21
N THR A 9 8.99 -2.04 4.46
CA THR A 9 10.06 -1.18 4.97
C THR A 9 9.61 0.27 4.91
N ARG A 10 10.02 1.07 5.88
CA ARG A 10 9.76 2.51 5.94
C ARG A 10 11.04 3.20 6.36
N SER A 11 11.50 4.14 5.54
CA SER A 11 12.66 4.99 5.81
C SER A 11 12.24 6.44 5.96
N TYR A 12 12.83 7.13 6.92
CA TYR A 12 12.77 8.58 7.11
C TYR A 12 14.11 9.13 6.63
N LEU A 13 14.11 9.82 5.49
CA LEU A 13 15.36 10.18 4.79
C LEU A 13 16.14 11.30 5.50
N ASP A 14 15.43 12.18 6.18
CA ASP A 14 15.97 13.28 6.99
C ASP A 14 16.81 12.79 8.19
N SER A 15 16.39 11.68 8.80
CA SER A 15 16.94 11.12 10.03
C SER A 15 17.71 9.81 9.81
N GLY A 16 17.67 9.27 8.59
CA GLY A 16 18.23 7.95 8.26
C GLY A 16 17.52 6.77 8.93
N VAL A 17 16.47 7.01 9.72
CA VAL A 17 15.78 5.96 10.47
C VAL A 17 15.01 5.06 9.51
N CYS A 18 15.29 3.76 9.54
CA CYS A 18 14.56 2.76 8.79
C CYS A 18 13.99 1.67 9.71
N SER A 19 12.81 1.17 9.36
CA SER A 19 12.15 0.10 10.07
C SER A 19 11.39 -0.82 9.12
N LEU A 20 11.42 -2.12 9.43
CA LEU A 20 10.52 -3.11 8.87
C LEU A 20 9.27 -3.15 9.74
N GLU A 21 8.11 -2.94 9.13
CA GLU A 21 6.82 -2.86 9.82
C GLU A 21 5.88 -3.95 9.32
N VAL A 22 5.24 -4.64 10.27
CA VAL A 22 4.18 -5.62 10.00
C VAL A 22 2.88 -5.09 10.58
N LYS A 23 1.83 -5.08 9.77
CA LYS A 23 0.46 -4.77 10.19
C LYS A 23 -0.42 -5.98 9.97
N THR A 24 -1.01 -6.48 11.03
CA THR A 24 -1.96 -7.59 11.01
C THR A 24 -3.28 -7.15 11.60
N ARG A 25 -4.35 -7.85 11.22
CA ARG A 25 -5.65 -7.70 11.88
C ARG A 25 -5.92 -8.95 12.70
N GLU A 26 -6.09 -8.77 13.99
CA GLU A 26 -6.41 -9.87 14.90
C GLU A 26 -7.84 -10.38 14.71
N ARG A 27 -8.14 -11.56 15.29
CA ARG A 27 -9.46 -12.20 15.22
C ARG A 27 -10.58 -11.32 15.81
N ARG A 28 -10.26 -10.47 16.80
CA ARG A 28 -11.19 -9.53 17.44
C ARG A 28 -11.35 -8.21 16.68
N GLY A 29 -10.74 -8.08 15.49
CA GLY A 29 -10.85 -6.90 14.65
C GLY A 29 -9.87 -5.76 14.97
N ILE A 30 -9.05 -5.92 16.01
CA ILE A 30 -7.98 -5.00 16.40
C ILE A 30 -6.87 -5.05 15.34
N THR A 31 -6.35 -3.89 14.95
CA THR A 31 -5.19 -3.81 14.05
C THR A 31 -3.95 -3.58 14.88
N GLU A 32 -2.99 -4.48 14.77
CA GLU A 32 -1.71 -4.37 15.44
C GLU A 32 -0.63 -3.92 14.47
N LYS A 33 0.35 -3.19 15.00
CA LYS A 33 1.52 -2.74 14.25
C LYS A 33 2.77 -3.12 15.03
N HIS A 34 3.56 -3.98 14.43
CA HIS A 34 4.85 -4.42 14.93
C HIS A 34 5.96 -3.78 14.10
N ARG A 35 7.12 -3.50 14.70
CA ARG A 35 8.27 -2.87 14.03
C ARG A 35 9.58 -3.49 14.48
N LEU A 36 10.49 -3.64 13.52
CA LEU A 36 11.88 -4.03 13.71
C LEU A 36 12.77 -2.90 13.16
N PRO A 37 13.77 -2.38 13.92
CA PRO A 37 14.78 -1.48 13.37
C PRO A 37 15.49 -2.15 12.17
N TYR A 38 15.71 -1.41 11.10
CA TYR A 38 16.22 -1.97 9.85
C TYR A 38 17.25 -1.04 9.22
N ALA A 39 18.24 -1.60 8.52
CA ALA A 39 19.26 -0.81 7.83
C ALA A 39 18.64 -0.16 6.58
N ILE A 40 18.95 1.12 6.35
CA ILE A 40 18.36 1.85 5.22
C ILE A 40 18.85 1.30 3.88
N GLU A 41 20.06 0.77 3.82
CA GLU A 41 20.68 0.13 2.66
C GLU A 41 19.94 -1.16 2.27
N GLN A 42 19.36 -1.84 3.25
CA GLN A 42 18.64 -3.10 3.07
C GLN A 42 17.14 -2.90 2.81
N ARG A 43 16.63 -1.65 2.78
CA ARG A 43 15.19 -1.35 2.71
C ARG A 43 14.44 -1.99 1.53
N SER A 44 15.15 -2.43 0.49
CA SER A 44 14.56 -3.05 -0.71
C SER A 44 14.64 -4.59 -0.70
N SER A 45 15.15 -5.20 0.37
CA SER A 45 15.25 -6.66 0.51
C SER A 45 14.89 -7.11 1.93
N LEU A 46 14.69 -8.41 2.12
CA LEU A 46 14.49 -9.02 3.43
C LEU A 46 15.71 -9.86 3.76
N ASP A 47 16.50 -9.42 4.74
CA ASP A 47 17.62 -10.20 5.26
C ASP A 47 17.14 -11.33 6.18
N ARG A 48 18.08 -12.14 6.70
CA ARG A 48 17.75 -13.26 7.58
C ARG A 48 16.96 -12.82 8.82
N ARG A 49 17.34 -11.70 9.44
CA ARG A 49 16.72 -11.19 10.65
C ARG A 49 15.29 -10.68 10.38
N ALA A 50 15.08 -10.05 9.23
CA ALA A 50 13.77 -9.63 8.76
C ALA A 50 12.85 -10.84 8.55
N LEU A 51 13.35 -11.91 7.91
CA LEU A 51 12.60 -13.14 7.71
C LEU A 51 12.23 -13.79 9.05
N GLU A 52 13.17 -13.93 9.99
CA GLU A 52 12.91 -14.45 11.33
C GLU A 52 11.82 -13.65 12.07
N PHE A 53 11.87 -12.31 11.97
CA PHE A 53 10.84 -11.44 12.55
C PHE A 53 9.47 -11.66 11.90
N ILE A 54 9.42 -11.80 10.57
CA ILE A 54 8.18 -12.02 9.83
C ILE A 54 7.61 -13.43 10.07
N ASP A 55 8.48 -14.43 10.23
CA ASP A 55 8.11 -15.82 10.48
C ASP A 55 7.36 -16.00 11.80
N GLY A 56 7.59 -15.11 12.77
CA GLY A 56 6.86 -15.07 14.04
C GLY A 56 5.36 -14.71 13.91
N PHE A 57 4.89 -14.29 12.74
CA PHE A 57 3.47 -14.02 12.51
C PHE A 57 2.80 -15.20 11.80
N ASP A 58 1.93 -15.95 12.50
CA ASP A 58 1.23 -17.16 12.00
C ASP A 58 0.71 -17.08 10.55
N ARG A 59 0.23 -15.90 10.15
CA ARG A 59 -0.38 -15.68 8.82
C ARG A 59 0.62 -15.33 7.73
N ILE A 60 1.81 -14.85 8.11
CA ILE A 60 2.80 -14.32 7.18
C ILE A 60 3.96 -15.31 7.05
N GLY A 61 4.36 -15.99 8.13
CA GLY A 61 5.44 -16.98 8.11
C GLY A 61 5.35 -18.01 6.99
N PRO A 62 4.17 -18.62 6.69
CA PRO A 62 4.04 -19.57 5.59
C PRO A 62 4.35 -19.00 4.19
N VAL A 63 4.31 -17.68 4.03
CA VAL A 63 4.55 -16.98 2.74
C VAL A 63 5.71 -16.00 2.80
N SER A 64 6.44 -15.91 3.92
CA SER A 64 7.48 -14.89 4.16
C SER A 64 8.55 -14.88 3.07
N ARG A 65 8.97 -16.08 2.63
CA ARG A 65 9.97 -16.29 1.57
C ARG A 65 9.49 -15.92 0.17
N ARG A 66 8.19 -15.66 -0.01
CA ARG A 66 7.57 -15.21 -1.26
C ARG A 66 7.27 -13.71 -1.24
N LEU A 67 7.62 -13.01 -0.16
CA LEU A 67 7.43 -11.57 -0.08
C LEU A 67 8.49 -10.87 -0.91
N GLU A 68 8.02 -10.08 -1.86
CA GLU A 68 8.84 -9.25 -2.73
C GLU A 68 8.36 -7.80 -2.66
N PRO A 69 9.24 -6.81 -2.91
CA PRO A 69 8.82 -5.43 -3.08
C PRO A 69 7.88 -5.30 -4.28
N THR A 70 6.66 -4.82 -4.05
CA THR A 70 5.66 -4.63 -5.12
C THR A 70 5.37 -3.17 -5.44
N LEU A 71 5.58 -2.28 -4.47
CA LEU A 71 5.25 -0.86 -4.61
C LEU A 71 6.06 -0.02 -3.63
N THR A 72 6.73 1.01 -4.13
CA THR A 72 7.37 2.07 -3.33
C THR A 72 6.46 3.29 -3.32
N THR A 73 6.29 3.91 -2.14
CA THR A 73 5.56 5.18 -2.00
C THR A 73 6.46 6.21 -1.33
N ARG A 74 6.70 7.34 -1.99
CA ARG A 74 7.49 8.48 -1.48
C ARG A 74 6.56 9.67 -1.26
N TYR A 75 6.83 10.49 -0.25
CA TYR A 75 6.06 11.69 0.08
C TYR A 75 6.83 12.51 1.10
N GLU A 76 6.53 13.80 1.16
CA GLU A 76 6.93 14.69 2.23
C GLU A 76 5.83 14.72 3.29
N ARG A 77 6.19 14.63 4.57
CA ARG A 77 5.21 14.56 5.67
C ARG A 77 5.41 15.68 6.66
N VAL A 78 4.36 16.46 6.87
CA VAL A 78 4.20 17.32 8.04
C VAL A 78 3.32 16.59 9.07
N THR A 79 3.72 16.63 10.34
CA THR A 79 2.92 16.11 11.46
C THR A 79 2.63 17.22 12.44
N LEU A 80 1.35 17.50 12.69
CA LEU A 80 0.88 18.46 13.67
C LEU A 80 0.27 17.71 14.87
N LEU A 81 0.51 18.21 16.07
CA LEU A 81 -0.10 17.74 17.30
C LEU A 81 -0.99 18.86 17.85
N GLU A 82 -2.25 18.55 18.12
CA GLU A 82 -3.15 19.43 18.88
C GLU A 82 -3.09 19.01 20.36
N PRO A 83 -2.45 19.78 21.25
CA PRO A 83 -2.18 19.32 22.61
C PRO A 83 -3.44 19.10 23.45
N SER A 84 -4.49 19.90 23.23
CA SER A 84 -5.74 19.87 24.02
C SER A 84 -6.53 18.58 23.84
N SER A 85 -6.60 18.07 22.62
CA SER A 85 -7.31 16.84 22.27
C SER A 85 -6.36 15.64 22.16
N MET A 86 -5.05 15.88 22.24
CA MET A 86 -4.00 14.94 21.84
C MET A 86 -4.21 14.38 20.43
N SER A 87 -4.91 15.12 19.57
CA SER A 87 -5.12 14.73 18.18
C SER A 87 -3.86 14.94 17.36
N ARG A 88 -3.65 14.09 16.36
CA ARG A 88 -2.53 14.20 15.44
C ARG A 88 -3.04 14.33 14.02
N VAL A 89 -2.49 15.29 13.30
CA VAL A 89 -2.71 15.46 11.87
C VAL A 89 -1.43 15.11 11.15
N THR A 90 -1.52 14.30 10.10
CA THR A 90 -0.42 14.15 9.16
C THR A 90 -0.86 14.59 7.78
N ILE A 91 -0.03 15.42 7.14
CA ILE A 91 -0.23 15.93 5.79
C ILE A 91 0.90 15.36 4.95
N ASP A 92 0.55 14.51 3.98
CA ASP A 92 1.50 13.96 3.04
C ASP A 92 1.35 14.66 1.68
N THR A 93 2.39 15.31 1.20
CA THR A 93 2.47 16.01 -0.10
C THR A 93 3.50 15.34 -1.00
N ASN A 94 3.55 15.75 -2.27
CA ASN A 94 4.49 15.21 -3.26
C ASN A 94 4.46 13.67 -3.30
N LEU A 95 3.23 13.12 -3.34
CA LEU A 95 3.04 11.69 -3.31
C LEU A 95 3.49 11.08 -4.64
N GLU A 96 4.52 10.26 -4.58
CA GLU A 96 4.99 9.44 -5.69
C GLU A 96 4.75 7.98 -5.38
N VAL A 97 4.34 7.24 -6.41
CA VAL A 97 4.15 5.80 -6.36
C VAL A 97 4.93 5.19 -7.51
N GLU A 98 5.67 4.12 -7.23
CA GLU A 98 6.46 3.37 -8.21
C GLU A 98 6.23 1.87 -7.98
N ALA A 99 5.86 1.13 -9.03
CA ALA A 99 5.68 -0.31 -8.98
C ALA A 99 7.00 -1.03 -9.27
N ALA A 100 7.01 -2.35 -9.03
CA ALA A 100 8.21 -3.18 -9.20
C ALA A 100 8.74 -3.24 -10.64
N ASP A 101 7.86 -3.00 -11.64
CA ASP A 101 8.21 -2.94 -13.06
C ASP A 101 8.76 -1.56 -13.49
N GLY A 102 8.88 -0.61 -12.55
CA GLY A 102 9.35 0.75 -12.79
C GLY A 102 8.26 1.71 -13.27
N SER A 103 7.02 1.26 -13.49
CA SER A 103 5.90 2.17 -13.75
C SER A 103 5.69 3.10 -12.55
N ALA A 104 5.45 4.37 -12.81
CA ALA A 104 5.38 5.39 -11.76
C ALA A 104 4.33 6.46 -12.03
N LEU A 105 3.82 7.04 -10.95
CA LEU A 105 2.86 8.14 -10.94
C LEU A 105 3.26 9.14 -9.86
N SER A 106 3.24 10.43 -10.20
CA SER A 106 3.42 11.53 -9.26
C SER A 106 2.14 12.35 -9.14
N LEU A 107 1.83 12.78 -7.91
CA LEU A 107 0.65 13.56 -7.54
C LEU A 107 1.06 14.84 -6.80
N PRO A 108 1.78 15.78 -7.46
CA PRO A 108 2.36 16.96 -6.80
C PRO A 108 1.30 17.94 -6.29
N GLU A 109 0.13 18.00 -6.92
CA GLU A 109 -0.98 18.90 -6.55
C GLU A 109 -1.95 18.28 -5.52
N MET A 110 -1.58 17.16 -4.91
CA MET A 110 -2.42 16.44 -3.97
C MET A 110 -1.77 16.37 -2.58
N ALA A 111 -2.62 16.57 -1.55
CA ALA A 111 -2.28 16.24 -0.18
C ALA A 111 -3.15 15.10 0.35
N VAL A 112 -2.54 14.13 1.02
CA VAL A 112 -3.27 13.15 1.83
C VAL A 112 -3.23 13.58 3.29
N VAL A 113 -4.37 14.05 3.79
CA VAL A 113 -4.54 14.46 5.18
C VAL A 113 -5.15 13.31 5.99
N GLU A 114 -4.48 12.89 7.05
CA GLU A 114 -4.96 11.89 8.01
C GLU A 114 -5.05 12.54 9.38
N THR A 115 -6.26 12.56 9.95
CA THR A 115 -6.54 12.99 11.33
C THR A 115 -6.67 11.76 12.22
N LYS A 116 -6.02 11.79 13.39
CA LYS A 116 -6.10 10.76 14.42
C LYS A 116 -6.52 11.40 15.73
N THR A 117 -7.75 11.16 16.11
CA THR A 117 -8.34 11.58 17.38
C THR A 117 -8.63 10.33 18.23
N SER A 118 -8.62 10.49 19.56
CA SER A 118 -9.07 9.45 20.50
C SER A 118 -10.59 9.50 20.75
N GLY A 119 -11.28 10.51 20.22
CA GLY A 119 -12.69 10.78 20.45
C GLY A 119 -13.39 11.38 19.23
N PRO A 120 -14.32 12.33 19.42
CA PRO A 120 -15.07 12.93 18.31
C PRO A 120 -14.16 13.66 17.30
N PRO A 121 -14.70 14.05 16.13
CA PRO A 121 -14.01 14.94 15.20
C PRO A 121 -13.40 16.16 15.91
N CYS A 122 -12.17 16.53 15.53
CA CYS A 122 -11.44 17.65 16.12
C CYS A 122 -11.55 18.92 15.26
N ALA A 123 -10.93 20.02 15.71
CA ALA A 123 -11.01 21.32 15.02
C ALA A 123 -10.58 21.23 13.54
N ILE A 124 -9.56 20.44 13.23
CA ILE A 124 -9.10 20.26 11.84
C ILE A 124 -10.12 19.51 10.99
N ASP A 125 -10.87 18.55 11.55
CA ASP A 125 -11.92 17.85 10.81
C ASP A 125 -13.03 18.83 10.42
N HIS A 126 -13.46 19.67 11.37
CA HIS A 126 -14.46 20.72 11.12
C HIS A 126 -13.97 21.76 10.10
N PHE A 127 -12.70 22.16 10.16
CA PHE A 127 -12.11 23.06 9.17
C PHE A 127 -12.14 22.46 7.76
N LEU A 128 -11.68 21.22 7.60
CA LEU A 128 -11.73 20.51 6.31
C LEU A 128 -13.17 20.40 5.78
N TRP A 129 -14.13 20.13 6.66
CA TRP A 129 -15.54 20.04 6.29
C TRP A 129 -16.12 21.37 5.82
N SER A 130 -15.68 22.50 6.40
CA SER A 130 -16.09 23.83 5.95
C SER A 130 -15.56 24.16 4.54
N LEU A 131 -14.44 23.55 4.16
CA LEU A 131 -13.88 23.59 2.80
C LEU A 131 -14.47 22.50 1.88
N HIS A 132 -15.58 21.87 2.30
CA HIS A 132 -16.25 20.78 1.58
C HIS A 132 -15.38 19.52 1.38
N GLN A 133 -14.28 19.39 2.13
CA GLN A 133 -13.42 18.21 2.11
C GLN A 133 -13.93 17.18 3.11
N ARG A 134 -14.56 16.12 2.60
CA ARG A 134 -15.12 15.05 3.44
C ARG A 134 -14.18 13.83 3.52
N PRO A 135 -14.15 13.11 4.66
CA PRO A 135 -13.32 11.93 4.81
C PRO A 135 -13.59 10.89 3.72
N THR A 136 -12.52 10.37 3.13
CA THR A 136 -12.60 9.30 2.13
C THR A 136 -11.67 8.16 2.52
N ARG A 137 -12.10 6.90 2.28
CA ARG A 137 -11.25 5.74 2.51
C ARG A 137 -10.15 5.68 1.45
N ILE A 138 -8.90 5.70 1.91
CA ILE A 138 -7.72 5.60 1.03
C ILE A 138 -6.67 4.67 1.65
N SER A 139 -5.88 4.03 0.79
CA SER A 139 -4.65 3.34 1.16
C SER A 139 -3.61 3.68 0.12
N LYS A 140 -2.53 4.38 0.49
CA LYS A 140 -1.45 4.73 -0.44
C LYS A 140 -0.97 3.53 -1.26
N TYR A 141 -0.84 2.37 -0.61
CA TYR A 141 -0.45 1.14 -1.28
C TYR A 141 -1.52 0.60 -2.23
N CYS A 142 -2.76 0.40 -1.75
CA CYS A 142 -3.77 -0.24 -2.60
C CYS A 142 -4.25 0.66 -3.73
N THR A 143 -4.36 1.97 -3.45
CA THR A 143 -4.72 2.97 -4.44
C THR A 143 -3.57 3.12 -5.44
N GLY A 144 -2.32 3.22 -4.98
CA GLY A 144 -1.16 3.30 -5.87
C GLY A 144 -0.99 2.06 -6.75
N LEU A 145 -1.09 0.86 -6.18
CA LEU A 145 -1.01 -0.39 -6.95
C LEU A 145 -2.13 -0.49 -7.99
N ALA A 146 -3.37 -0.16 -7.63
CA ALA A 146 -4.48 -0.17 -8.59
C ALA A 146 -4.36 0.94 -9.67
N ALA A 147 -3.69 2.05 -9.37
CA ALA A 147 -3.43 3.10 -10.35
C ALA A 147 -2.37 2.69 -11.39
N LEU A 148 -1.38 1.89 -10.98
CA LEU A 148 -0.24 1.49 -11.81
C LEU A 148 -0.36 0.10 -12.44
N THR A 149 -1.35 -0.71 -12.04
CA THR A 149 -1.54 -2.07 -12.58
C THR A 149 -2.86 -2.14 -13.36
N PRO A 150 -2.82 -1.97 -14.69
CA PRO A 150 -3.98 -2.20 -15.56
C PRO A 150 -4.61 -3.57 -15.31
N GLY A 151 -5.94 -3.66 -15.40
CA GLY A 151 -6.72 -4.88 -15.13
C GLY A 151 -6.84 -5.28 -13.65
N LEU A 152 -6.10 -4.67 -12.71
CA LEU A 152 -6.23 -5.01 -11.29
C LEU A 152 -7.53 -4.44 -10.70
N PRO A 153 -8.36 -5.26 -10.02
CA PRO A 153 -9.61 -4.78 -9.43
C PRO A 153 -9.40 -3.71 -8.34
N ALA A 154 -9.76 -2.48 -8.66
CA ALA A 154 -9.69 -1.35 -7.73
C ALA A 154 -10.72 -1.42 -6.58
N ASN A 155 -11.82 -2.17 -6.74
CA ASN A 155 -12.84 -2.39 -5.71
C ASN A 155 -13.29 -1.08 -5.01
N LYS A 156 -13.20 -1.02 -3.68
CA LYS A 156 -13.56 0.15 -2.86
C LYS A 156 -12.68 1.39 -3.08
N TRP A 157 -11.63 1.30 -3.90
CA TRP A 157 -10.73 2.42 -4.23
C TRP A 157 -11.13 3.16 -5.51
N ASN A 158 -12.09 2.63 -6.29
CA ASN A 158 -12.59 3.21 -7.54
C ASN A 158 -12.89 4.72 -7.44
N ARG A 159 -13.61 5.13 -6.39
CA ARG A 159 -13.97 6.55 -6.20
C ARG A 159 -12.72 7.43 -6.07
N VAL A 160 -11.79 7.06 -5.18
CA VAL A 160 -10.56 7.84 -4.97
C VAL A 160 -9.74 7.92 -6.25
N LEU A 161 -9.59 6.80 -6.95
CA LEU A 161 -8.84 6.72 -8.20
C LEU A 161 -9.42 7.64 -9.27
N ARG A 162 -10.73 7.53 -9.54
CA ARG A 162 -11.40 8.36 -10.55
C ARG A 162 -11.39 9.85 -10.21
N THR A 163 -11.51 10.19 -8.93
CA THR A 163 -11.58 11.60 -8.50
C THR A 163 -10.21 12.26 -8.43
N HIS A 164 -9.16 11.52 -8.06
CA HIS A 164 -7.88 12.14 -7.68
C HIS A 164 -6.67 11.65 -8.47
N PHE A 165 -6.74 10.50 -9.15
CA PHE A 165 -5.58 9.88 -9.82
C PHE A 165 -5.64 9.97 -11.34
N GLY A 166 -6.63 10.68 -11.91
CA GLY A 166 -6.85 10.71 -13.37
C GLY A 166 -7.14 9.32 -13.95
N TRP A 167 -7.55 8.38 -13.11
CA TRP A 167 -7.61 6.95 -13.44
C TRP A 167 -8.93 6.56 -14.07
N THR A 168 -8.84 5.77 -15.14
CA THR A 168 -9.98 5.10 -15.77
C THR A 168 -9.81 3.59 -15.65
N PRO A 169 -10.82 2.85 -15.17
CA PRO A 169 -10.75 1.39 -15.14
C PRO A 169 -10.65 0.84 -16.55
N GLU A 170 -9.67 -0.01 -16.81
CA GLU A 170 -9.75 -0.92 -17.95
C GLU A 170 -10.80 -2.00 -17.69
N PRO A 171 -11.52 -2.46 -18.72
CA PRO A 171 -12.40 -3.61 -18.59
C PRO A 171 -11.58 -4.81 -18.10
N VAL A 172 -12.02 -5.44 -17.01
CA VAL A 172 -11.49 -6.74 -16.64
C VAL A 172 -11.98 -7.72 -17.71
N HIS A 173 -11.11 -8.08 -18.65
CA HIS A 173 -11.41 -9.19 -19.54
C HIS A 173 -11.53 -10.44 -18.68
N PRO A 174 -12.67 -11.16 -18.70
CA PRO A 174 -12.73 -12.46 -18.06
C PRO A 174 -11.62 -13.31 -18.69
N PHE A 175 -10.80 -13.94 -17.86
CA PHE A 175 -9.90 -15.00 -18.31
C PHE A 175 -10.75 -15.99 -19.10
N LEU A 176 -10.62 -15.97 -20.43
CA LEU A 176 -11.08 -17.07 -21.26
C LEU A 176 -10.17 -18.23 -20.87
N GLY A 177 -10.75 -19.24 -20.21
CA GLY A 177 -10.04 -20.48 -19.94
C GLY A 177 -9.49 -21.06 -21.24
N ASP A 178 -8.30 -21.63 -21.17
CA ASP A 178 -7.67 -22.36 -22.28
C ASP A 178 -8.61 -23.45 -22.81
N ASP A 179 -9.33 -23.14 -23.88
CA ASP A 179 -9.92 -24.09 -24.81
C ASP A 179 -9.90 -23.44 -26.19
N GLN A 180 -8.73 -23.50 -26.84
CA GLN A 180 -8.53 -23.79 -28.26
C GLN A 180 -7.03 -23.59 -28.60
N LEU A 181 -6.25 -24.65 -28.42
CA LEU A 181 -4.98 -24.83 -29.11
C LEU A 181 -5.22 -24.76 -30.62
N THR A 182 -4.76 -23.68 -31.27
CA THR A 182 -4.33 -23.78 -32.67
C THR A 182 -2.82 -23.57 -32.72
N LEU A 183 -2.14 -24.66 -33.05
CA LEU A 183 -0.71 -24.76 -33.25
C LEU A 183 -0.26 -23.80 -34.36
N SER A 184 0.53 -22.79 -33.99
CA SER A 184 1.68 -22.38 -34.79
C SER A 184 2.77 -21.87 -33.84
N GLN A 185 3.94 -22.48 -33.93
CA GLN A 185 5.11 -22.28 -33.06
C GLN A 185 5.89 -20.98 -33.39
N PRO A 186 6.76 -20.52 -32.46
CA PRO A 186 7.09 -19.10 -32.23
C PRO A 186 8.51 -18.72 -32.69
N PRO A 187 8.95 -17.44 -32.56
CA PRO A 187 10.34 -17.14 -32.26
C PRO A 187 10.57 -17.03 -30.76
N ALA A 188 11.69 -17.59 -30.33
CA ALA A 188 12.16 -17.77 -28.97
C ALA A 188 12.42 -16.47 -28.21
N TRP A 189 12.12 -16.50 -26.89
CA TRP A 189 12.77 -15.96 -25.67
C TRP A 189 11.64 -16.01 -24.61
N GLY A 190 11.65 -16.71 -23.49
CA GLY A 190 12.71 -17.12 -22.58
C GLY A 190 12.30 -16.70 -21.15
N HIS A 191 11.46 -17.54 -20.51
CA HIS A 191 11.15 -17.66 -19.06
C HIS A 191 10.25 -16.58 -18.38
N THR A 192 8.95 -16.85 -18.18
CA THR A 192 8.27 -17.51 -17.03
C THR A 192 7.81 -16.52 -15.94
N PHE A 193 6.53 -16.14 -16.01
CA PHE A 193 5.74 -15.54 -14.93
C PHE A 193 4.85 -16.61 -14.29
N GLU A 194 4.79 -16.69 -12.95
CA GLU A 194 3.58 -16.79 -12.13
C GLU A 194 3.86 -17.28 -10.70
N ALA A 195 3.22 -16.63 -9.71
CA ALA A 195 2.46 -17.32 -8.67
C ALA A 195 1.53 -16.34 -7.92
N CYS A 196 0.28 -16.26 -8.34
CA CYS A 196 -0.83 -15.70 -7.57
C CYS A 196 -1.44 -16.81 -6.70
N PRO A 197 -1.49 -16.71 -5.35
CA PRO A 197 -2.23 -17.68 -4.56
C PRO A 197 -3.71 -17.35 -4.62
N SER A 198 -4.44 -18.27 -5.24
CA SER A 198 -5.89 -18.32 -5.44
C SER A 198 -6.71 -17.99 -4.18
N HIS A 199 -7.77 -17.23 -4.42
CA HIS A 199 -8.82 -16.95 -3.45
C HIS A 199 -9.79 -18.12 -3.31
N ARG A 200 -10.09 -18.49 -2.06
CA ARG A 200 -11.45 -18.63 -1.56
C ARG A 200 -11.60 -17.72 -0.35
#